data_AF-L1JSE8-F1
#
_entry.id   AF-L1JSE8-F1
#
_cell.length_a   1.000
_cell.length_b   1.000
_cell.length_c   1.000
_cell.angle_alpha   90.00
_cell.angle_beta   90.00
_cell.angle_gamma   90.00
#
_symmetry.space_group_name_H-M   'P 1'
#
loop_
_entity.id
_entity.type
_entity.pdbx_description
1 polymer ?
#
loop_
_entity_poly.entity_id
_entity_poly.type
_entity_poly.pdbx_seq_one_letter_code
_entity_poly.pdbx_strand_id
1 'polypeptide(L)'
;MAVQDETARMESMLPSDCLSIQEIGTAAGVFMVLAWFILTVTALFMAFKAVQADVSIQKHYYLNAFICGISVFSYFAMFSGMGWETVEGCRQYFYIRHLEWALTCSLILFSLGILAEQDVATIFASMGFSVGMIYSGYLAAIGLVPLAKWLWFFFGLVLFVMVVYIILREFRQTLLDKENPDKQQLFDKAALLTIVTWSLYPLVWILGPGIGAVGVSVEAILYCFLDVTSKAVFSFVVVNVSPYESAEPAYTVEKEYV
;
A
#
# COMPACT_ATOMS: atom_id res chain seq x y z
N MET A 1 -28.34 30.44 35.89
CA MET A 1 -29.42 29.54 35.47
C MET A 1 -29.43 29.29 33.96
N ALA A 2 -29.36 30.31 33.08
CA ALA A 2 -29.32 30.09 31.62
C ALA A 2 -28.05 29.37 31.09
N VAL A 3 -26.87 29.59 31.68
CA VAL A 3 -25.61 28.96 31.23
C VAL A 3 -25.52 27.46 31.57
N GLN A 4 -26.10 27.03 32.69
CA GLN A 4 -26.21 25.60 33.04
C GLN A 4 -27.16 24.85 32.12
N ASP A 5 -28.19 25.53 31.63
CA ASP A 5 -29.20 24.98 30.71
C ASP A 5 -28.62 24.80 29.30
N GLU A 6 -27.78 25.73 28.81
CA GLU A 6 -27.04 25.58 27.55
C GLU A 6 -25.98 24.46 27.60
N THR A 7 -25.30 24.28 28.74
CA THR A 7 -24.29 23.23 28.91
C THR A 7 -24.93 21.83 28.90
N ALA A 8 -26.07 21.67 29.60
CA ALA A 8 -26.85 20.43 29.57
C ALA A 8 -27.49 20.14 28.20
N ARG A 9 -27.83 21.20 27.45
CA ARG A 9 -28.33 21.10 26.08
C ARG A 9 -27.23 20.73 25.08
N MET A 10 -25.98 21.17 25.29
CA MET A 10 -24.82 20.72 24.52
C MET A 10 -24.44 19.27 24.85
N GLU A 11 -24.47 18.86 26.11
CA GLU A 11 -24.21 17.47 26.53
C GLU A 11 -25.26 16.48 25.99
N SER A 12 -26.51 16.91 25.81
CA SER A 12 -27.57 16.10 25.18
C SER A 12 -27.58 16.13 23.65
N MET A 13 -26.77 17.01 23.03
CA MET A 13 -26.49 17.00 21.59
C MET A 13 -25.23 16.20 21.23
N LEU A 14 -24.41 15.82 22.22
CA LEU A 14 -23.37 14.82 22.02
C LEU A 14 -24.06 13.47 21.81
N PRO A 15 -23.71 12.69 20.77
CA PRO A 15 -24.29 11.38 20.56
C PRO A 15 -24.10 10.56 21.84
N SER A 16 -25.18 10.04 22.39
CA SER A 16 -25.19 9.19 23.59
C SER A 16 -24.54 7.81 23.33
N ASP A 17 -23.99 7.59 22.14
CA ASP A 17 -23.83 6.26 21.57
C ASP A 17 -22.48 5.60 21.88
N CYS A 18 -21.52 6.32 22.50
CA CYS A 18 -20.17 5.80 22.68
C CYS A 18 -19.57 6.11 24.05
N LEU A 19 -19.87 5.22 25.00
CA LEU A 19 -19.26 5.22 26.33
C LEU A 19 -17.76 4.88 26.29
N SER A 20 -17.27 4.26 25.22
CA SER A 20 -15.86 3.93 25.00
C SER A 20 -15.56 3.69 23.52
N ILE A 21 -14.40 4.15 23.03
CA ILE A 21 -13.92 3.87 21.67
C ILE A 21 -13.33 2.45 21.64
N GLN A 22 -13.68 1.66 20.63
CA GLN A 22 -13.00 0.40 20.33
C GLN A 22 -11.62 0.71 19.73
N GLU A 23 -10.59 0.61 20.57
CA GLU A 23 -9.19 0.80 20.19
C GLU A 23 -8.49 -0.54 19.95
N ILE A 24 -7.28 -0.48 19.37
CA ILE A 24 -6.40 -1.64 19.27
C ILE A 24 -6.01 -2.16 20.66
N GLY A 25 -6.03 -3.49 20.82
CA GLY A 25 -5.50 -4.16 22.00
C GLY A 25 -4.01 -4.43 21.88
N THR A 26 -3.41 -4.92 22.97
CA THR A 26 -1.96 -5.21 23.07
C THR A 26 -1.48 -6.15 21.96
N ALA A 27 -2.25 -7.18 21.60
CA ALA A 27 -1.88 -8.11 20.54
C ALA A 27 -1.70 -7.38 19.20
N ALA A 28 -2.65 -6.55 18.79
CA ALA A 28 -2.53 -5.78 17.55
C ALA A 28 -1.35 -4.79 17.60
N GLY A 29 -1.09 -4.17 18.75
CA GLY A 29 0.10 -3.34 18.96
C GLY A 29 1.41 -4.11 18.73
N VAL A 30 1.51 -5.34 19.24
CA VAL A 30 2.69 -6.21 18.99
C VAL A 30 2.85 -6.51 17.51
N PHE A 31 1.78 -6.85 16.79
CA PHE A 31 1.84 -7.10 15.35
C PHE A 31 2.25 -5.85 14.56
N MET A 32 1.81 -4.65 14.96
CA MET A 32 2.26 -3.41 14.34
C MET A 32 3.76 -3.17 14.53
N VAL A 33 4.29 -3.45 15.73
CA VAL A 33 5.74 -3.34 15.99
C VAL A 33 6.53 -4.39 15.20
N LEU A 34 6.02 -5.61 15.06
CA LEU A 34 6.64 -6.64 14.22
C LEU A 34 6.66 -6.23 12.74
N ALA A 35 5.54 -5.73 12.21
CA ALA A 35 5.46 -5.22 10.85
C ALA A 35 6.43 -4.05 10.64
N TRP A 36 6.47 -3.09 11.58
CA TRP A 36 7.43 -2.00 11.59
C TRP A 36 8.88 -2.49 11.53
N PHE A 37 9.23 -3.47 12.35
CA PHE A 37 10.58 -4.03 12.39
C PHE A 37 10.96 -4.69 11.07
N ILE A 38 10.09 -5.54 10.52
CA ILE A 38 10.31 -6.22 9.24
C ILE A 38 10.48 -5.20 8.10
N LEU A 39 9.60 -4.19 8.05
CA LEU A 39 9.67 -3.13 7.03
C LEU A 39 10.92 -2.26 7.19
N THR A 40 11.36 -2.00 8.43
CA THR A 40 12.59 -1.26 8.73
C THR A 40 13.82 -2.01 8.25
N VAL A 41 13.94 -3.29 8.62
CA VAL A 41 15.05 -4.14 8.17
C VAL A 41 15.07 -4.24 6.65
N THR A 42 13.91 -4.41 6.02
CA THR A 42 13.80 -4.48 4.56
C THR A 42 14.20 -3.16 3.91
N ALA A 43 13.72 -2.01 4.40
CA ALA A 43 14.06 -0.70 3.88
C ALA A 43 15.57 -0.42 3.96
N LEU A 44 16.19 -0.72 5.11
CA LEU A 44 17.63 -0.54 5.32
C LEU A 44 18.45 -1.50 4.43
N PHE A 45 18.03 -2.76 4.32
CA PHE A 45 18.67 -3.72 3.44
C PHE A 45 18.64 -3.26 1.97
N MET A 46 17.47 -2.83 1.49
CA MET A 46 17.30 -2.33 0.13
C MET A 46 18.13 -1.07 -0.11
N ALA A 47 18.15 -0.13 0.85
CA ALA A 47 18.98 1.08 0.74
C ALA A 47 20.48 0.76 0.70
N PHE A 48 20.95 -0.15 1.55
CA PHE A 48 22.35 -0.59 1.56
C PHE A 48 22.74 -1.25 0.24
N LYS A 49 21.87 -2.13 -0.29
CA LYS A 49 22.06 -2.77 -1.60
C LYS A 49 22.05 -1.75 -2.73
N ALA A 50 21.20 -0.72 -2.68
CA ALA A 50 21.15 0.34 -3.69
C ALA A 50 22.49 1.06 -3.86
N VAL A 51 23.19 1.35 -2.76
CA VAL A 51 24.48 2.06 -2.78
C VAL A 51 25.60 1.24 -3.42
N GLN A 52 25.48 -0.09 -3.40
CA GLN A 52 26.47 -1.02 -3.95
C GLN A 52 26.09 -1.58 -5.33
N ALA A 53 24.87 -1.33 -5.78
CA ALA A 53 24.34 -1.89 -7.01
C ALA A 53 24.74 -1.06 -8.23
N ASP A 54 24.89 -1.73 -9.37
CA ASP A 54 25.02 -1.07 -10.66
C ASP A 54 23.76 -0.25 -11.00
N VAL A 55 23.95 0.79 -11.80
CA VAL A 55 22.91 1.77 -12.17
C VAL A 55 21.64 1.11 -12.75
N SER A 56 21.81 -0.03 -13.44
CA SER A 56 20.71 -0.78 -14.08
C SER A 56 19.69 -1.31 -13.08
N ILE A 57 20.14 -1.85 -11.94
CA ILE A 57 19.29 -2.45 -10.89
C ILE A 57 19.11 -1.54 -9.67
N GLN A 58 20.03 -0.59 -9.46
CA GLN A 58 20.03 0.36 -8.34
C GLN A 58 18.68 1.07 -8.16
N LYS A 59 18.03 1.48 -9.25
CA LYS A 59 16.71 2.11 -9.21
C LYS A 59 15.64 1.26 -8.52
N HIS A 60 15.66 -0.06 -8.72
CA HIS A 60 14.71 -0.98 -8.10
C HIS A 60 14.97 -1.10 -6.59
N TYR A 61 16.24 -1.12 -6.18
CA TYR A 61 16.58 -1.11 -4.76
C TYR A 61 16.15 0.18 -4.06
N TYR A 62 16.42 1.37 -4.63
CA TYR A 62 15.95 2.63 -4.05
C TYR A 62 14.44 2.70 -3.95
N LEU A 63 13.72 2.29 -5.00
CA LEU A 63 12.27 2.32 -5.02
C LEU A 63 11.67 1.43 -3.93
N ASN A 64 12.19 0.21 -3.77
CA ASN A 64 11.76 -0.71 -2.72
C ASN A 64 12.14 -0.22 -1.31
N ALA A 65 13.28 0.45 -1.17
CA ALA A 65 13.64 1.12 0.07
C ALA A 65 12.63 2.23 0.45
N PHE A 66 12.16 3.02 -0.52
CA PHE A 66 11.12 4.03 -0.27
C PHE A 66 9.75 3.42 0.03
N ILE A 67 9.33 2.38 -0.70
CA ILE A 67 8.06 1.67 -0.44
C ILE A 67 8.01 1.17 1.01
N CYS A 68 9.07 0.48 1.46
CA CYS A 68 9.16 -0.01 2.82
C CYS A 68 9.35 1.15 3.82
N GLY A 69 10.20 2.13 3.50
CA GLY A 69 10.52 3.26 4.37
C GLY A 69 9.33 4.15 4.68
N ILE A 70 8.48 4.47 3.71
CA ILE A 70 7.23 5.23 3.96
C ILE A 70 6.32 4.45 4.92
N SER A 71 6.27 3.13 4.76
CA SER A 71 5.50 2.26 5.65
C SER A 71 6.05 2.24 7.07
N VAL A 72 7.38 2.33 7.25
CA VAL A 72 8.01 2.47 8.57
C VAL A 72 7.47 3.69 9.31
N PHE A 73 7.36 4.84 8.65
CA PHE A 73 6.81 6.05 9.27
C PHE A 73 5.33 5.88 9.66
N SER A 74 4.52 5.27 8.78
CA SER A 74 3.10 5.01 9.05
C SER A 74 2.90 4.07 10.23
N TYR A 75 3.62 2.93 10.26
CA TYR A 75 3.55 1.99 11.37
C TYR A 75 4.05 2.59 12.68
N PHE A 76 5.12 3.37 12.66
CA PHE A 76 5.60 4.11 13.83
C PHE A 76 4.51 5.04 14.38
N ALA A 77 3.86 5.82 13.51
CA ALA A 77 2.75 6.68 13.89
C ALA A 77 1.62 5.87 14.56
N MET A 78 1.18 4.76 13.95
CA MET A 78 0.09 3.95 14.48
C MET A 78 0.36 3.38 15.88
N PHE A 79 1.48 2.68 16.10
CA PHE A 79 1.74 2.08 17.41
C PHE A 79 2.18 3.10 18.47
N SER A 80 2.62 4.30 18.07
CA SER A 80 2.83 5.43 18.97
C SER A 80 1.55 6.17 19.38
N GLY A 81 0.39 5.73 18.88
CA GLY A 81 -0.92 6.30 19.19
C GLY A 81 -1.33 7.48 18.31
N MET A 82 -0.66 7.71 17.18
CA MET A 82 -0.97 8.77 16.22
C MET A 82 -1.64 8.23 14.94
N GLY A 83 -2.16 9.13 14.09
CA GLY A 83 -2.59 8.77 12.74
C GLY A 83 -3.93 8.02 12.67
N TRP A 84 -4.81 8.23 13.65
CA TRP A 84 -6.14 7.63 13.68
C TRP A 84 -7.23 8.65 14.04
N GLU A 85 -8.47 8.31 13.71
CA GLU A 85 -9.68 9.04 14.05
C GLU A 85 -10.81 8.06 14.43
N THR A 86 -11.93 8.57 14.92
CA THR A 86 -13.10 7.74 15.26
C THR A 86 -14.10 7.74 14.11
N VAL A 87 -14.54 6.57 13.68
CA VAL A 87 -15.55 6.40 12.62
C VAL A 87 -16.81 5.69 13.14
N GLU A 88 -17.80 5.48 12.26
CA GLU A 88 -19.06 4.80 12.55
C GLU A 88 -18.87 3.50 13.36
N GLY A 89 -19.62 3.36 14.46
CA GLY A 89 -19.48 2.26 15.42
C GLY A 89 -18.41 2.52 16.50
N CYS A 90 -17.96 3.76 16.64
CA CYS A 90 -16.98 4.22 17.63
C CYS A 90 -15.74 3.35 17.71
N ARG A 91 -15.20 3.12 16.52
CA ARG A 91 -14.00 2.35 16.29
C ARG A 91 -12.89 3.29 15.87
N GLN A 92 -11.71 3.01 16.42
CA GLN A 92 -10.46 3.62 15.97
C GLN A 92 -10.20 3.20 14.51
N TYR A 93 -9.97 4.18 13.65
CA TYR A 93 -9.65 3.98 12.25
C TYR A 93 -8.35 4.70 11.88
N PHE A 94 -7.38 3.96 11.35
CA PHE A 94 -6.05 4.51 11.05
C PHE A 94 -6.02 5.17 9.67
N TYR A 95 -6.44 6.44 9.59
CA TYR A 95 -6.39 7.21 8.33
C TYR A 95 -4.96 7.32 7.77
N ILE A 96 -3.92 7.25 8.61
CA ILE A 96 -2.52 7.32 8.17
C ILE A 96 -2.15 6.23 7.17
N ARG A 97 -2.84 5.08 7.22
CA ARG A 97 -2.72 4.01 6.22
C ARG A 97 -3.07 4.49 4.81
N HIS A 98 -4.04 5.38 4.66
CA HIS A 98 -4.48 5.86 3.34
C HIS A 98 -3.48 6.85 2.75
N LEU A 99 -2.84 7.68 3.60
CA LEU A 99 -1.75 8.54 3.16
C LEU A 99 -0.54 7.71 2.72
N GLU A 100 -0.22 6.66 3.48
CA GLU A 100 0.82 5.71 3.15
C GLU A 100 0.52 4.94 1.85
N TRP A 101 -0.65 4.32 1.75
CA TRP A 101 -1.07 3.56 0.57
C TRP A 101 -1.13 4.42 -0.69
N ALA A 102 -1.58 5.68 -0.61
CA ALA A 102 -1.57 6.57 -1.77
C ALA A 102 -0.15 6.72 -2.36
N LEU A 103 0.88 6.75 -1.51
CA LEU A 103 2.28 6.83 -1.93
C LEU A 103 2.82 5.46 -2.32
N THR A 104 2.71 4.46 -1.44
CA THR A 104 3.36 3.15 -1.62
C THR A 104 2.73 2.35 -2.75
N CYS A 105 1.39 2.39 -2.92
CA CYS A 105 0.73 1.77 -4.06
C CYS A 105 1.17 2.41 -5.38
N SER A 106 1.31 3.75 -5.41
CA SER A 106 1.82 4.47 -6.58
C SER A 106 3.26 4.05 -6.90
N LEU A 107 4.12 3.91 -5.88
CA LEU A 107 5.51 3.46 -6.07
C LEU A 107 5.60 1.98 -6.49
N ILE A 108 4.71 1.10 -6.01
CA ILE A 108 4.61 -0.29 -6.45
C ILE A 108 4.21 -0.36 -7.92
N LEU A 109 3.23 0.43 -8.36
CA LEU A 109 2.84 0.49 -9.77
C LEU A 109 3.93 1.10 -10.65
N PHE A 110 4.62 2.12 -10.16
CA PHE A 110 5.82 2.63 -10.81
C PHE A 110 6.88 1.53 -10.95
N SER A 111 7.12 0.73 -9.91
CA SER A 111 8.06 -0.40 -9.92
C SER A 111 7.70 -1.44 -10.98
N LEU A 112 6.43 -1.83 -11.04
CA LEU A 112 5.93 -2.78 -12.03
C LEU A 112 6.01 -2.20 -13.44
N GLY A 113 5.70 -0.92 -13.61
CA GLY A 113 5.79 -0.23 -14.88
C GLY A 113 7.20 -0.15 -15.44
N ILE A 114 8.19 0.23 -14.62
CA ILE A 114 9.60 0.25 -15.05
C ILE A 114 10.14 -1.17 -15.31
N LEU A 115 9.66 -2.17 -14.58
CA LEU A 115 10.02 -3.58 -14.79
C LEU A 115 9.44 -4.09 -16.12
N ALA A 116 8.22 -3.69 -16.43
CA ALA A 116 7.56 -3.94 -17.72
C ALA A 116 8.09 -3.06 -18.86
N GLU A 117 9.01 -2.13 -18.56
CA GLU A 117 9.55 -1.14 -19.49
C GLU A 117 8.46 -0.36 -20.23
N GLN A 118 7.44 0.05 -19.48
CA GLN A 118 6.28 0.79 -19.95
C GLN A 118 6.57 2.25 -20.20
N ASP A 119 5.73 2.88 -21.02
CA ASP A 119 5.79 4.31 -21.22
C ASP A 119 5.34 5.06 -19.96
N VAL A 120 5.90 6.25 -19.79
CA VAL A 120 5.69 7.08 -18.59
C VAL A 120 4.22 7.47 -18.42
N ALA A 121 3.47 7.69 -19.50
CA ALA A 121 2.08 8.13 -19.42
C ALA A 121 1.18 7.01 -18.86
N THR A 122 1.36 5.77 -19.33
CA THR A 122 0.62 4.60 -18.81
C THR A 122 0.98 4.32 -17.35
N ILE A 123 2.25 4.50 -16.97
CA ILE A 123 2.66 4.39 -15.55
C ILE A 123 1.94 5.45 -14.70
N PHE A 124 1.97 6.72 -15.08
CA PHE A 124 1.28 7.78 -14.34
C PHE A 124 -0.23 7.59 -14.29
N ALA A 125 -0.84 7.09 -15.37
CA ALA A 125 -2.26 6.75 -15.38
C ALA A 125 -2.57 5.68 -14.33
N SER A 126 -1.76 4.62 -14.24
CA SER A 126 -1.92 3.57 -13.23
C SER A 126 -1.81 4.11 -11.80
N MET A 127 -0.84 5.01 -11.55
CA MET A 127 -0.67 5.68 -10.25
C MET A 127 -1.88 6.57 -9.92
N GLY A 128 -2.41 7.31 -10.90
CA GLY A 128 -3.61 8.14 -10.73
C GLY A 128 -4.84 7.31 -10.35
N PHE A 129 -5.08 6.18 -11.04
CA PHE A 129 -6.15 5.25 -10.68
C PHE A 129 -5.96 4.70 -9.26
N SER A 130 -4.72 4.38 -8.87
CA SER A 130 -4.40 3.91 -7.52
C SER A 130 -4.66 4.98 -6.45
N VAL A 131 -4.27 6.24 -6.66
CA VAL A 131 -4.56 7.31 -5.70
C VAL A 131 -6.05 7.53 -5.57
N GLY A 132 -6.79 7.53 -6.69
CA GLY A 132 -8.26 7.62 -6.67
C GLY A 132 -8.91 6.45 -5.92
N MET A 133 -8.39 5.23 -6.10
CA MET A 133 -8.83 4.04 -5.39
C MET A 133 -8.67 4.19 -3.88
N ILE A 134 -7.49 4.61 -3.42
CA ILE A 134 -7.20 4.81 -1.98
C ILE A 134 -8.03 5.95 -1.40
N TYR A 135 -8.18 7.06 -2.14
CA TYR A 135 -9.02 8.19 -1.73
C TYR A 135 -10.49 7.77 -1.57
N SER A 136 -11.01 6.99 -2.52
CA SER A 136 -12.38 6.47 -2.46
C SER A 136 -12.57 5.53 -1.26
N GLY A 137 -11.59 4.66 -0.97
CA GLY A 137 -11.61 3.79 0.21
C GLY A 137 -11.61 4.55 1.54
N TYR A 138 -10.86 5.66 1.62
CA TYR A 138 -10.88 6.55 2.79
C TYR A 138 -12.26 7.18 2.99
N LEU A 139 -12.82 7.79 1.94
CA LEU A 139 -14.14 8.41 2.00
C LEU A 139 -15.25 7.41 2.32
N ALA A 140 -15.12 6.17 1.85
CA ALA A 140 -16.01 5.10 2.24
C ALA A 140 -15.96 4.85 3.76
N ALA A 141 -14.76 4.81 4.35
CA ALA A 141 -14.59 4.45 5.76
C ALA A 141 -15.12 5.49 6.74
N ILE A 142 -14.99 6.78 6.39
CA ILE A 142 -15.50 7.89 7.20
C ILE A 142 -16.96 8.25 6.90
N GLY A 143 -17.56 7.62 5.87
CA GLY A 143 -18.90 7.93 5.41
C GLY A 143 -19.97 7.53 6.43
N LEU A 144 -20.71 8.52 6.95
CA LEU A 144 -21.79 8.32 7.93
C LEU A 144 -23.13 7.93 7.28
N VAL A 145 -23.32 8.26 6.01
CA VAL A 145 -24.54 7.90 5.27
C VAL A 145 -24.30 6.55 4.58
N PRO A 146 -25.06 5.48 4.91
CA PRO A 146 -24.78 4.13 4.43
C PRO A 146 -24.67 4.02 2.91
N LEU A 147 -25.60 4.65 2.17
CA LEU A 147 -25.56 4.63 0.70
C LEU A 147 -24.29 5.30 0.17
N ALA A 148 -23.91 6.46 0.70
CA ALA A 148 -22.71 7.18 0.26
C ALA A 148 -21.42 6.39 0.55
N LYS A 149 -21.34 5.77 1.74
CA LYS A 149 -20.25 4.87 2.14
C LYS A 149 -20.04 3.74 1.12
N TRP A 150 -21.10 3.04 0.77
CA TRP A 150 -21.03 1.93 -0.19
C TRP A 150 -20.79 2.39 -1.63
N LEU A 151 -21.27 3.57 -2.03
CA LEU A 151 -20.95 4.13 -3.34
C LEU A 151 -19.47 4.51 -3.45
N TRP A 152 -18.88 5.14 -2.43
CA TRP A 152 -17.44 5.41 -2.39
C TRP A 152 -16.62 4.12 -2.43
N PHE A 153 -17.03 3.10 -1.69
CA PHE A 153 -16.39 1.78 -1.76
C PHE A 153 -16.46 1.18 -3.16
N PHE A 154 -17.63 1.26 -3.81
CA PHE A 154 -17.83 0.79 -5.18
C PHE A 154 -16.96 1.55 -6.19
N PHE A 155 -16.85 2.87 -6.10
CA PHE A 155 -15.93 3.64 -6.95
C PHE A 155 -14.48 3.22 -6.76
N GLY A 156 -14.06 2.95 -5.51
CA GLY A 156 -12.76 2.37 -5.21
C GLY A 156 -12.53 1.03 -5.93
N LEU A 157 -13.53 0.13 -5.91
CA LEU A 157 -13.44 -1.16 -6.62
C LEU A 157 -13.35 -1.01 -8.13
N VAL A 158 -14.09 -0.07 -8.74
CA VAL A 158 -13.98 0.21 -10.18
C VAL A 158 -12.57 0.67 -10.54
N LEU A 159 -11.99 1.58 -9.75
CA LEU A 159 -10.63 2.05 -9.94
C LEU A 159 -9.59 0.93 -9.72
N PHE A 160 -9.82 0.05 -8.75
CA PHE A 160 -8.99 -1.15 -8.56
C PHE A 160 -9.01 -2.06 -9.80
N VAL A 161 -10.18 -2.30 -10.40
CA VAL A 161 -10.30 -3.08 -11.64
C VAL A 161 -9.51 -2.44 -12.78
N MET A 162 -9.50 -1.10 -12.88
CA MET A 162 -8.68 -0.39 -13.87
C MET A 162 -7.18 -0.60 -13.62
N VAL A 163 -6.73 -0.55 -12.36
CA VAL A 163 -5.33 -0.86 -12.01
C VAL A 163 -4.97 -2.30 -12.41
N VAL A 164 -5.81 -3.28 -12.07
CA VAL A 164 -5.61 -4.69 -12.43
C VAL A 164 -5.57 -4.87 -13.95
N TYR A 165 -6.46 -4.19 -14.68
CA TYR A 165 -6.46 -4.20 -16.15
C TYR A 165 -5.12 -3.70 -16.71
N ILE A 166 -4.62 -2.57 -16.21
CA ILE A 166 -3.33 -2.01 -16.67
C ILE A 166 -2.19 -3.00 -16.39
N ILE A 167 -2.15 -3.63 -15.22
CA ILE A 167 -1.10 -4.60 -14.88
C ILE A 167 -1.17 -5.84 -15.81
N LEU A 168 -2.36 -6.42 -15.99
CA LEU A 168 -2.51 -7.70 -16.70
C LEU A 168 -2.52 -7.57 -18.22
N ARG A 169 -2.88 -6.40 -18.75
CA ARG A 169 -3.01 -6.16 -20.19
C ARG A 169 -1.90 -5.27 -20.66
N GLU A 170 -1.90 -3.99 -20.29
CA GLU A 170 -0.97 -3.01 -20.84
C GLU A 170 0.48 -3.34 -20.44
N PHE A 171 0.75 -3.50 -19.15
CA PHE A 171 2.08 -3.81 -18.61
C PHE A 171 2.64 -5.11 -19.19
N ARG A 172 1.83 -6.16 -19.12
CA ARG A 172 2.21 -7.49 -19.61
C ARG A 172 2.38 -7.56 -21.12
N GLN A 173 1.57 -6.83 -21.91
CA GLN A 173 1.65 -6.84 -23.37
C GLN A 173 2.98 -6.28 -23.87
N THR A 174 3.47 -5.18 -23.31
CA THR A 174 4.79 -4.63 -23.72
C THR A 174 5.94 -5.60 -23.46
N LEU A 175 5.86 -6.41 -22.39
CA LEU A 175 6.86 -7.46 -22.15
C LEU A 175 6.80 -8.57 -23.20
N LEU A 176 5.59 -8.94 -23.64
CA LEU A 176 5.41 -9.90 -24.74
C LEU A 176 5.96 -9.35 -26.05
N ASP A 177 5.66 -8.09 -26.37
CA ASP A 177 6.11 -7.43 -27.60
C ASP A 177 7.63 -7.24 -27.65
N LYS A 178 8.28 -7.14 -26.48
CA LYS A 178 9.75 -7.04 -26.34
C LYS A 178 10.47 -8.38 -26.28
N GLU A 179 9.73 -9.49 -26.28
CA GLU A 179 10.27 -10.86 -26.30
C GLU A 179 11.38 -11.10 -25.24
N ASN A 180 11.15 -10.67 -23.99
CA ASN A 180 12.09 -10.88 -22.88
C ASN A 180 11.51 -11.85 -21.82
N PRO A 181 11.72 -13.18 -21.96
CA PRO A 181 11.12 -14.18 -21.09
C PRO A 181 11.51 -14.06 -19.62
N ASP A 182 12.74 -13.65 -19.32
CA ASP A 182 13.23 -13.56 -17.94
C ASP A 182 12.54 -12.41 -17.18
N LYS A 183 12.43 -11.24 -17.82
CA LYS A 183 11.66 -10.11 -17.26
C LYS A 183 10.18 -10.43 -17.17
N GLN A 184 9.63 -11.14 -18.17
CA GLN A 184 8.24 -11.57 -18.13
C GLN A 184 7.95 -12.47 -16.93
N GLN A 185 8.80 -13.47 -16.64
CA GLN A 185 8.61 -14.34 -15.49
C GLN A 185 8.70 -13.58 -14.16
N LEU A 186 9.66 -12.66 -14.04
CA LEU A 186 9.78 -11.80 -12.85
C LEU A 186 8.54 -10.91 -12.69
N PHE A 187 8.10 -10.27 -13.77
CA PHE A 187 6.90 -9.43 -13.78
C PHE A 187 5.66 -10.22 -13.41
N ASP A 188 5.42 -11.39 -14.02
CA ASP A 188 4.23 -12.20 -13.76
C ASP A 188 4.16 -12.61 -12.28
N LYS A 189 5.31 -12.94 -11.65
CA LYS A 189 5.39 -13.22 -10.20
C LYS A 189 5.03 -12.00 -9.35
N ALA A 190 5.63 -10.85 -9.65
CA ALA A 190 5.39 -9.62 -8.91
C ALA A 190 3.95 -9.11 -9.08
N ALA A 191 3.43 -9.15 -10.31
CA ALA A 191 2.05 -8.80 -10.65
C ALA A 191 1.04 -9.70 -9.93
N LEU A 192 1.25 -11.03 -9.95
CA LEU A 192 0.38 -11.97 -9.26
C LEU A 192 0.35 -11.71 -7.75
N LEU A 193 1.52 -11.53 -7.12
CA LEU A 193 1.63 -11.20 -5.71
C LEU A 193 0.85 -9.91 -5.39
N THR A 194 1.04 -8.86 -6.18
CA THR A 194 0.34 -7.58 -6.01
C THR A 194 -1.17 -7.75 -6.12
N ILE A 195 -1.66 -8.35 -7.20
CA ILE A 195 -3.12 -8.48 -7.46
C ILE A 195 -3.80 -9.33 -6.39
N VAL A 196 -3.19 -10.47 -6.01
CA VAL A 196 -3.74 -11.35 -4.98
C VAL A 196 -3.78 -10.62 -3.64
N THR A 197 -2.67 -10.00 -3.23
CA THR A 197 -2.59 -9.32 -1.94
C THR A 197 -3.53 -8.10 -1.90
N TRP A 198 -3.57 -7.29 -2.98
CA TRP A 198 -4.41 -6.10 -3.05
C TRP A 198 -5.90 -6.44 -3.07
N SER A 199 -6.29 -7.58 -3.65
CA SER A 199 -7.67 -8.08 -3.59
C SER A 199 -8.14 -8.42 -2.17
N LEU A 200 -7.22 -8.68 -1.23
CA LEU A 200 -7.57 -8.97 0.16
C LEU A 200 -7.83 -7.71 0.99
N TYR A 201 -7.24 -6.55 0.66
CA TYR A 201 -7.50 -5.29 1.36
C TYR A 201 -8.98 -4.88 1.38
N PRO A 202 -9.72 -4.86 0.24
CA PRO A 202 -11.14 -4.53 0.27
C PRO A 202 -11.97 -5.57 1.04
N LEU A 203 -11.53 -6.83 1.14
CA LEU A 203 -12.20 -7.82 1.99
C LEU A 203 -12.01 -7.49 3.47
N VAL A 204 -10.80 -7.12 3.89
CA VAL A 204 -10.56 -6.64 5.26
C VAL A 204 -11.39 -5.39 5.55
N TRP A 205 -11.46 -4.46 4.59
CA TRP A 205 -12.30 -3.27 4.71
C TRP A 205 -13.78 -3.62 4.88
N ILE A 206 -14.33 -4.53 4.06
CA ILE A 206 -15.73 -4.98 4.18
C ILE A 206 -15.98 -5.55 5.56
N LEU A 207 -15.11 -6.45 6.04
CA LEU A 207 -15.26 -7.11 7.33
C LEU A 207 -15.09 -6.14 8.52
N GLY A 208 -14.20 -5.16 8.41
CA GLY A 208 -13.92 -4.16 9.45
C GLY A 208 -14.85 -2.95 9.36
N PRO A 209 -14.41 -1.80 8.84
CA PRO A 209 -15.21 -0.57 8.78
C PRO A 209 -16.49 -0.69 7.96
N GLY A 210 -16.57 -1.59 6.98
CA GLY A 210 -17.74 -1.80 6.13
C GLY A 210 -18.98 -2.26 6.90
N ILE A 211 -18.93 -3.48 7.43
CA ILE A 211 -20.05 -4.13 8.12
C ILE A 211 -19.81 -4.34 9.62
N GLY A 212 -18.60 -4.10 10.13
CA GLY A 212 -18.27 -4.24 11.55
C GLY A 212 -18.21 -5.69 12.06
N ALA A 213 -17.99 -6.67 11.17
CA ALA A 213 -17.91 -8.09 11.53
C ALA A 213 -16.63 -8.47 12.30
N VAL A 214 -15.55 -7.72 12.12
CA VAL A 214 -14.31 -7.88 12.90
C VAL A 214 -14.00 -6.61 13.70
N GLY A 215 -13.37 -6.79 14.86
CA GLY A 215 -12.92 -5.67 15.69
C GLY A 215 -11.62 -5.05 15.19
N VAL A 216 -11.33 -3.82 15.64
CA VAL A 216 -10.16 -3.01 15.22
C VAL A 216 -8.83 -3.75 15.39
N SER A 217 -8.69 -4.58 16.42
CA SER A 217 -7.46 -5.38 16.62
C SER A 217 -7.24 -6.43 15.52
N VAL A 218 -8.30 -7.13 15.11
CA VAL A 218 -8.21 -8.15 14.06
C VAL A 218 -7.96 -7.48 12.71
N GLU A 219 -8.68 -6.38 12.43
CA GLU A 219 -8.46 -5.55 11.25
C GLU A 219 -6.99 -5.10 11.14
N ALA A 220 -6.43 -4.55 12.22
CA ALA A 220 -5.04 -4.11 12.26
C ALA A 220 -4.05 -5.24 12.00
N ILE A 221 -4.25 -6.42 12.59
CA ILE A 221 -3.40 -7.59 12.37
C ILE A 221 -3.46 -8.06 10.91
N LEU A 222 -4.66 -8.10 10.31
CA LEU A 222 -4.82 -8.47 8.91
C LEU A 222 -4.07 -7.50 7.99
N TYR A 223 -4.19 -6.19 8.21
CA TYR A 223 -3.41 -5.22 7.44
C TYR A 223 -1.89 -5.33 7.68
N CYS A 224 -1.42 -5.73 8.87
CA CYS A 224 0.01 -6.01 9.10
C CYS A 224 0.51 -7.11 8.17
N PHE A 225 -0.21 -8.23 8.06
CA PHE A 225 0.15 -9.32 7.16
C PHE A 225 0.13 -8.89 5.69
N LEU A 226 -0.91 -8.15 5.29
CA LEU A 226 -1.03 -7.66 3.92
C LEU A 226 0.08 -6.67 3.57
N ASP A 227 0.43 -5.75 4.46
CA ASP A 227 1.48 -4.76 4.21
C ASP A 227 2.88 -5.39 4.18
N VAL A 228 3.18 -6.34 5.06
CA VAL A 228 4.45 -7.08 4.99
C VAL A 228 4.55 -7.87 3.67
N THR A 229 3.45 -8.47 3.23
CA THR A 229 3.42 -9.24 1.98
C THR A 229 3.53 -8.34 0.74
N SER A 230 2.72 -7.27 0.67
CA SER A 230 2.67 -6.38 -0.49
C SER A 230 3.91 -5.49 -0.62
N LYS A 231 4.74 -5.40 0.42
CA LYS A 231 5.91 -4.50 0.44
C LYS A 231 7.21 -5.25 0.66
N ALA A 232 7.37 -5.94 1.78
CA ALA A 232 8.63 -6.62 2.06
C ALA A 232 8.82 -7.82 1.13
N VAL A 233 7.84 -8.73 1.05
CA VAL A 233 7.92 -9.88 0.14
C VAL A 233 7.97 -9.42 -1.32
N PHE A 234 7.16 -8.43 -1.70
CA PHE A 234 7.24 -7.80 -3.02
C PHE A 234 8.65 -7.28 -3.34
N SER A 235 9.28 -6.56 -2.41
CA SER A 235 10.63 -6.02 -2.60
C SER A 235 11.62 -7.12 -2.91
N PHE A 236 11.59 -8.21 -2.15
CA PHE A 236 12.43 -9.37 -2.40
C PHE A 236 12.11 -10.05 -3.73
N VAL A 237 10.84 -10.18 -4.12
CA VAL A 237 10.48 -10.73 -5.45
C VAL A 237 11.08 -9.88 -6.57
N VAL A 238 10.94 -8.56 -6.51
CA VAL A 238 11.43 -7.64 -7.56
C VAL A 238 12.95 -7.69 -7.72
N VAL A 239 13.70 -7.85 -6.63
CA VAL A 239 15.17 -7.84 -6.68
C VAL A 239 15.82 -9.22 -6.77
N ASN A 240 15.10 -10.33 -6.52
CA ASN A 240 15.65 -11.69 -6.46
C ASN A 240 15.59 -12.49 -7.78
N VAL A 241 15.78 -11.87 -8.94
CA VAL A 241 15.83 -12.64 -10.20
C VAL A 241 16.97 -12.13 -11.09
N SER A 242 17.58 -13.08 -11.81
CA SER A 242 18.67 -12.98 -12.79
C SER A 242 18.49 -12.02 -14.01
N PRO A 243 17.31 -11.50 -14.44
CA PRO A 243 17.23 -10.66 -15.66
C PRO A 243 18.03 -9.37 -15.63
N TYR A 244 18.49 -8.93 -14.46
CA TYR A 244 19.37 -7.77 -14.34
C TYR A 244 20.84 -8.11 -14.64
N GLU A 245 21.25 -9.37 -14.45
CA GLU A 245 22.60 -9.87 -14.79
C GLU A 245 22.71 -10.27 -16.27
N SER A 246 21.62 -10.70 -16.91
CA SER A 246 21.62 -11.11 -18.33
C SER A 246 21.49 -9.94 -19.33
N ALA A 247 21.37 -8.70 -18.85
CA ALA A 247 21.15 -7.51 -19.68
C ALA A 247 22.44 -6.80 -20.14
N GLU A 248 23.64 -7.34 -19.87
CA GLU A 248 24.89 -6.80 -20.42
C GLU A 248 25.28 -7.51 -21.74
N PRO A 249 25.31 -6.82 -22.89
CA PRO A 249 26.42 -7.04 -23.81
C PRO A 249 27.66 -6.48 -23.13
N ALA A 250 28.66 -7.34 -22.88
CA ALA A 250 29.96 -6.93 -22.38
C ALA A 250 30.47 -5.75 -23.22
N TYR A 251 30.47 -4.54 -22.66
CA TYR A 251 31.08 -3.40 -23.31
C TYR A 251 32.60 -3.62 -23.18
N THR A 252 33.18 -4.26 -24.19
CA THR A 252 34.63 -4.37 -24.34
C THR A 252 35.16 -2.96 -24.51
N VAL A 253 35.64 -2.37 -23.41
CA VAL A 253 36.50 -1.20 -23.45
C VAL A 253 37.79 -1.66 -24.12
N GLU A 254 37.88 -1.50 -25.44
CA GLU A 254 39.18 -1.49 -26.12
C GLU A 254 39.97 -0.33 -25.50
N LYS A 255 40.92 -0.68 -24.64
CA LYS A 255 41.95 0.25 -24.20
C LYS A 255 42.83 0.52 -25.40
N GLU A 256 42.56 1.61 -26.09
CA GLU A 256 43.50 2.18 -27.04
C GLU A 256 44.70 2.69 -26.23
N TYR A 257 45.81 1.95 -26.30
CA TYR A 257 47.08 2.39 -25.74
C TYR A 257 47.64 3.47 -26.66
N VAL A 258 47.73 4.71 -26.15
CA VAL A 258 48.55 5.79 -26.71
C VAL A 258 49.80 5.95 -25.87
#